data_AF-A0A3D3M1Z1-F1
#
_entry.id   AF-A0A3D3M1Z1-F1
#
_cell.length_a   1.000
_cell.length_b   1.000
_cell.length_c   1.000
_cell.angle_alpha   90.00
_cell.angle_beta   90.00
_cell.angle_gamma   90.00
#
_symmetry.space_group_name_H-M   'P 1'
#
loop_
_entity.id
_entity.type
_entity.pdbx_description
1 polymer ?
#
loop_
_entity_poly.entity_id
_entity_poly.type
_entity_poly.pdbx_seq_one_letter_code
_entity_poly.pdbx_strand_id
1 'polypeptide(L)'
;MQTPTWTFQDRLRKAREHAGLNQSALAEKLEVAPGTIQRWETGVRSPTEKNLQALAEATGVPFDWFYEETSTSSTEAGLIPPGASLTWTSNGIRVNI
;
A
#
# COMPACT_ATOMS: atom_id res chain seq x y z
N MET A 1 -3.15 9.16 -22.32
CA MET A 1 -3.26 7.74 -21.90
C MET A 1 -3.88 7.75 -20.50
N GLN A 2 -4.99 7.06 -20.26
CA GLN A 2 -5.54 6.94 -18.89
C GLN A 2 -4.77 5.82 -18.20
N THR A 3 -4.04 6.13 -17.13
CA THR A 3 -3.37 5.13 -16.30
C THR A 3 -4.42 4.44 -15.43
N PRO A 4 -4.43 3.10 -15.33
CA PRO A 4 -5.31 2.43 -14.39
C PRO A 4 -4.86 2.77 -12.96
N THR A 5 -5.66 3.58 -12.27
CA THR A 5 -5.43 3.95 -10.87
C THR A 5 -6.12 2.94 -9.98
N TRP A 6 -5.38 2.33 -9.05
CA TRP A 6 -6.01 1.48 -8.04
C TRP A 6 -6.68 2.35 -7.00
N THR A 7 -7.97 2.13 -6.79
CA THR A 7 -8.71 2.85 -5.76
C THR A 7 -8.46 2.22 -4.39
N PHE A 8 -8.78 2.94 -3.32
CA PHE A 8 -8.77 2.39 -1.96
C PHE A 8 -9.59 1.08 -1.89
N GLN A 9 -10.74 1.07 -2.54
CA GLN A 9 -11.68 -0.06 -2.59
C GLN A 9 -11.02 -1.30 -3.21
N ASP A 10 -10.26 -1.11 -4.29
CA ASP A 10 -9.53 -2.18 -4.96
C ASP A 10 -8.40 -2.72 -4.08
N ARG A 11 -7.64 -1.83 -3.43
CA ARG A 11 -6.56 -2.21 -2.51
C ARG A 11 -7.09 -2.97 -1.30
N LEU A 12 -8.24 -2.57 -0.74
CA LEU A 12 -8.91 -3.29 0.34
C LEU A 12 -9.36 -4.68 -0.09
N ARG A 13 -10.02 -4.79 -1.25
CA ARG A 13 -10.44 -6.08 -1.79
C ARG A 13 -9.24 -7.01 -2.00
N LYS A 14 -8.14 -6.48 -2.55
CA LYS A 14 -6.91 -7.23 -2.78
C LYS A 14 -6.22 -7.67 -1.49
N ALA A 15 -6.15 -6.81 -0.48
CA ALA A 15 -5.61 -7.18 0.83
C ALA A 15 -6.42 -8.32 1.47
N ARG A 16 -7.75 -8.25 1.39
CA ARG A 16 -8.64 -9.31 1.88
C ARG A 16 -8.45 -10.62 1.13
N GLU A 17 -8.40 -10.57 -0.20
CA GLU A 17 -8.16 -11.75 -1.06
C GLU A 17 -6.79 -12.38 -0.79
N HIS A 18 -5.75 -11.56 -0.64
CA HIS A 18 -4.39 -12.00 -0.30
C HIS A 18 -4.35 -12.76 1.04
N ALA A 19 -5.13 -12.31 2.02
CA ALA A 19 -5.27 -12.98 3.30
C ALA A 19 -6.15 -14.26 3.25
N GLY A 20 -6.70 -14.62 2.08
CA GLY A 20 -7.60 -15.76 1.93
C GLY A 20 -8.96 -15.59 2.62
N LEU A 21 -9.37 -14.35 2.90
CA LEU A 21 -10.58 -14.04 3.64
C LEU A 21 -11.74 -13.72 2.70
N ASN A 22 -12.95 -14.19 3.05
CA ASN A 22 -14.18 -13.63 2.51
C ASN A 22 -14.63 -12.40 3.34
N GLN A 23 -15.62 -11.64 2.87
CA GLN A 23 -16.06 -10.42 3.55
C GLN A 23 -16.55 -10.66 4.98
N SER A 24 -17.26 -11.76 5.24
CA SER A 24 -17.75 -12.13 6.57
C SER A 24 -16.61 -12.50 7.51
N ALA A 25 -15.63 -13.28 7.04
CA ALA A 25 -14.47 -13.69 7.83
C ALA A 25 -13.59 -12.48 8.22
N LEU A 26 -13.43 -11.50 7.31
CA LEU A 26 -12.77 -10.25 7.66
C LEU A 26 -13.60 -9.43 8.66
N ALA A 27 -14.92 -9.39 8.49
CA ALA A 27 -15.81 -8.67 9.40
C ALA A 27 -15.76 -9.24 10.83
N GLU A 28 -15.75 -10.58 10.96
CA GLU A 28 -15.59 -11.30 12.23
C GLU A 28 -14.25 -10.94 12.90
N LYS A 29 -13.15 -10.95 12.15
CA LYS A 29 -11.83 -10.55 12.67
C LYS A 29 -11.78 -9.11 13.17
N LEU A 30 -12.55 -8.22 12.56
CA LEU A 30 -12.62 -6.80 12.91
C LEU A 30 -13.75 -6.47 13.90
N GLU A 31 -14.53 -7.46 14.32
CA GLU A 31 -15.72 -7.28 15.15
C GLU A 31 -16.72 -6.25 14.58
N VAL A 32 -16.88 -6.24 13.26
CA VAL A 32 -17.84 -5.38 12.54
C VAL A 32 -18.89 -6.21 11.81
N ALA A 33 -20.00 -5.57 11.42
CA ALA A 33 -20.99 -6.22 10.57
C ALA A 33 -20.41 -6.50 9.16
N PRO A 34 -20.74 -7.64 8.50
CA PRO A 34 -20.31 -7.93 7.13
C PRO A 34 -20.66 -6.83 6.11
N GLY A 35 -21.83 -6.19 6.29
CA GLY A 35 -22.24 -5.05 5.47
C GLY A 35 -21.32 -3.82 5.59
N THR A 36 -20.57 -3.70 6.68
CA THR A 36 -19.55 -2.65 6.83
C THR A 36 -18.39 -2.86 5.86
N ILE A 37 -17.88 -4.10 5.75
CA ILE A 37 -16.83 -4.45 4.79
C ILE A 37 -17.29 -4.19 3.36
N GLN A 38 -18.52 -4.62 3.01
CA GLN A 38 -19.10 -4.34 1.70
C GLN A 38 -19.14 -2.83 1.40
N ARG A 39 -19.58 -2.00 2.36
CA ARG A 39 -19.64 -0.54 2.19
C ARG A 39 -18.26 0.09 2.00
N TRP A 40 -17.23 -0.45 2.65
CA TRP A 40 -15.85 -0.02 2.44
C TRP A 40 -15.35 -0.42 1.05
N GLU A 41 -15.58 -1.66 0.60
CA GLU A 41 -15.17 -2.15 -0.72
C GLU A 41 -15.96 -1.56 -1.91
N THR A 42 -17.10 -0.92 -1.64
CA THR A 42 -17.92 -0.24 -2.66
C THR A 42 -17.76 1.28 -2.59
N GLY A 43 -17.01 1.80 -1.62
CA GLY A 43 -16.79 3.23 -1.45
C GLY A 43 -17.98 4.00 -0.90
N VAL A 44 -19.05 3.32 -0.47
CA VAL A 44 -20.22 3.94 0.18
C VAL A 44 -19.83 4.59 1.51
N ARG A 45 -18.81 4.04 2.19
CA ARG A 45 -18.26 4.60 3.43
C ARG A 45 -16.75 4.35 3.49
N SER A 46 -16.02 5.26 4.11
CA SER A 46 -14.60 5.07 4.43
C SER A 46 -14.42 4.51 5.86
N PRO A 47 -13.47 3.58 6.07
CA PRO A 47 -13.07 3.17 7.40
C PRO A 47 -12.41 4.33 8.16
N THR A 48 -12.46 4.27 9.48
CA THR A 48 -11.68 5.15 10.36
C THR A 48 -10.22 4.68 10.43
N GLU A 49 -9.33 5.53 10.92
CA GLU A 49 -7.91 5.18 11.10
C GLU A 49 -7.72 3.93 11.97
N LYS A 50 -8.47 3.81 13.08
CA LYS A 50 -8.50 2.60 13.90
C LYS A 50 -8.88 1.34 13.11
N ASN A 51 -9.88 1.46 12.23
CA ASN A 51 -10.29 0.34 11.38
C ASN A 51 -9.24 0.02 10.32
N LEU A 52 -8.51 1.01 9.79
CA LEU A 52 -7.40 0.80 8.86
C LEU A 52 -6.24 0.05 9.51
N GLN A 53 -5.91 0.37 10.76
CA GLN A 53 -4.91 -0.38 11.50
C GLN A 53 -5.34 -1.83 11.73
N ALA A 54 -6.59 -2.05 12.14
CA ALA A 54 -7.15 -3.39 12.27
C ALA A 54 -7.19 -4.15 10.93
N LEU A 55 -7.45 -3.46 9.81
CA LEU A 55 -7.39 -4.05 8.47
C LEU A 55 -5.97 -4.49 8.12
N ALA A 56 -4.96 -3.67 8.39
CA ALA A 56 -3.55 -4.01 8.16
C ALA A 56 -3.15 -5.27 8.95
N GLU A 57 -3.48 -5.31 10.24
CA GLU A 57 -3.22 -6.46 11.11
C GLU A 57 -3.97 -7.73 10.65
N ALA A 58 -5.25 -7.60 10.30
CA ALA A 58 -6.08 -8.75 9.93
C ALA A 58 -5.74 -9.33 8.55
N THR A 59 -5.25 -8.49 7.63
CA THR A 59 -4.89 -8.90 6.26
C THR A 59 -3.40 -9.17 6.07
N GLY A 60 -2.57 -8.76 7.04
CA GLY A 60 -1.11 -8.92 7.00
C GLY A 60 -0.41 -8.00 6.01
N VAL A 61 -1.10 -7.00 5.47
CA VAL A 61 -0.50 -5.97 4.59
C VAL A 61 -0.08 -4.77 5.42
N PRO A 62 0.97 -4.03 5.03
CA PRO A 62 1.35 -2.80 5.73
C PRO A 62 0.23 -1.76 5.65
N PHE A 63 0.12 -0.91 6.68
CA PHE A 63 -0.88 0.17 6.71
C PHE A 63 -0.82 1.08 5.48
N ASP A 64 0.39 1.37 5.00
CA ASP A 64 0.66 2.21 3.83
C ASP A 64 0.05 1.64 2.54
N TRP A 65 -0.20 0.32 2.48
CA TRP A 65 -0.89 -0.31 1.34
C TRP A 65 -2.24 0.34 1.05
N PHE A 66 -2.96 0.80 2.07
CA PHE A 66 -4.28 1.39 1.88
C PHE A 66 -4.22 2.81 1.31
N TYR A 67 -3.10 3.49 1.44
CA TYR A 67 -2.92 4.85 0.95
C TYR A 67 -2.44 4.86 -0.49
N GLU A 68 -2.84 5.90 -1.20
CA GLU A 68 -2.34 6.16 -2.53
C GLU A 68 -0.99 6.86 -2.39
N GLU A 69 0.09 6.08 -2.32
CA GLU A 69 1.40 6.64 -2.65
C GLU A 69 1.38 6.95 -4.14
N THR A 70 0.88 8.13 -4.47
CA THR A 70 1.22 8.75 -5.74
C THR A 70 2.74 8.92 -5.74
N SER A 71 3.41 7.93 -6.33
CA SER A 71 4.83 7.95 -6.72
C SER A 71 5.86 8.13 -5.59
N THR A 72 6.18 7.07 -4.84
CA THR A 72 7.57 6.89 -4.32
C THR A 72 7.99 5.42 -4.14
N SER A 73 7.55 4.51 -5.02
CA SER A 73 8.24 3.23 -5.19
C SER A 73 9.27 3.35 -6.32
N SER A 74 10.40 4.00 -6.02
CA SER A 74 11.71 3.96 -6.72
C SER A 74 12.40 5.33 -6.66
N THR A 75 13.25 5.59 -5.64
CA THR A 75 14.47 6.41 -5.78
C THR A 75 15.36 6.19 -4.57
N GLU A 76 16.49 5.54 -4.81
CA GLU A 76 17.71 5.59 -4.01
C GLU A 76 18.12 7.05 -3.71
N ALA A 77 18.25 7.45 -2.45
CA ALA A 77 19.01 8.65 -2.08
C ALA A 77 19.45 8.69 -0.59
N GLY A 78 19.65 7.53 0.03
CA GLY A 78 20.12 7.44 1.44
C GLY A 78 21.60 7.08 1.61
N LEU A 79 22.32 6.73 0.52
CA LEU A 79 23.69 6.17 0.60
C LEU A 79 24.74 7.01 -0.13
N ILE A 80 24.44 8.27 -0.47
CA ILE A 80 25.43 9.20 -1.05
C ILE A 80 25.79 10.22 0.03
N PRO A 81 27.03 10.21 0.56
CA PRO A 81 27.47 11.27 1.45
C PRO A 81 27.47 12.61 0.69
N PRO A 82 27.16 13.74 1.36
CA PRO A 82 27.25 15.05 0.73
C PRO A 82 28.69 15.26 0.22
N GLY A 83 28.84 15.36 -1.11
CA GLY A 83 30.13 15.51 -1.80
C GLY A 83 30.42 14.44 -2.85
N ALA A 84 29.71 13.31 -2.87
CA ALA A 84 29.99 12.25 -3.83
C ALA A 84 29.38 12.50 -5.22
N SER A 85 30.19 12.31 -6.27
CA SER A 85 29.80 12.45 -7.69
C SER A 85 29.84 11.09 -8.40
N LEU A 86 28.77 10.70 -9.07
CA LEU A 86 28.73 9.49 -9.90
C LEU A 86 29.15 9.84 -11.33
N THR A 87 30.19 9.19 -11.84
CA THR A 87 30.61 9.31 -13.24
C THR A 87 30.36 7.99 -13.97
N TRP A 88 29.64 8.07 -15.10
CA TRP A 88 29.44 6.93 -16.00
C TRP A 88 30.60 6.85 -16.99
N THR A 89 31.38 5.78 -16.92
CA THR A 89 32.46 5.51 -17.88
C THR A 89 32.08 4.35 -18.80
N SER A 90 32.79 4.17 -19.92
CA SER A 90 32.57 3.06 -20.86
C SER A 90 32.69 1.66 -20.23
N ASN A 91 33.11 1.56 -18.96
CA ASN A 91 33.27 0.32 -18.22
C ASN A 91 32.41 0.25 -16.92
N GLY A 92 31.39 1.11 -16.77
CA GLY A 92 30.45 1.12 -15.64
C GLY A 92 30.46 2.39 -14.77
N ILE A 93 29.73 2.34 -13.64
CA ILE A 93 29.54 3.43 -12.67
C ILE A 93 30.75 3.56 -11.73
N ARG A 94 31.30 4.77 -11.57
CA ARG A 94 32.34 5.09 -10.58
C ARG A 94 31.86 6.19 -9.63
N VAL A 95 32.09 6.02 -8.33
CA VAL A 95 31.83 7.02 -7.28
C VAL A 95 33.12 7.81 -7.03
N ASN A 96 33.08 9.14 -7.19
CA ASN A 96 34.09 10.08 -6.73
C ASN A 96 33.66 10.61 -5.36
N ILE A 97 34.53 10.54 -4.35
CA ILE A 97 34.36 11.15 -3.02
C ILE A 97 35.34 12.30 -2.84
#